data_AF-A0A945AFV9-F1
#
_entry.id   AF-A0A945AFV9-F1
#
_cell.length_a   1.000
_cell.length_b   1.000
_cell.length_c   1.000
_cell.angle_alpha   90.00
_cell.angle_beta   90.00
_cell.angle_gamma   90.00
#
_symmetry.space_group_name_H-M   'P 1'
#
loop_
_entity.id
_entity.type
_entity.pdbx_description
1 polymer ?
#
loop_
_entity_poly.entity_id
_entity_poly.type
_entity_poly.pdbx_seq_one_letter_code
_entity_poly.pdbx_strand_id
1 'polypeptide(L)'
;MSLQLLSYILPSFLTAIISFTVAVSTWRRRQAPGAFYFGAMMACVCIWTLSHAFDIMSAGSLVKDFWKNVAHLCIASVPPLWLLFALYFTERAAQYQRYLIFLVVLPLIFWVLNITNPWHLLFWVDVEVVQGDGFQIFWRKPGPVFWLNMAWGYLQILVGVVVLIKQFFGAPNIYRHQIMATLLGVSIFWIAKFLSVWGIETIPHFDLTPSSFALS
;
A
#
# COMPACT_ATOMS: atom_id res chain seq x y z
N MET A 1 17.76 -15.58 -16.86
CA MET A 1 17.21 -14.78 -15.74
C MET A 1 18.16 -14.95 -14.56
N SER A 2 18.74 -13.88 -14.02
CA SER A 2 19.67 -13.98 -12.88
C SER A 2 18.93 -14.51 -11.63
N LEU A 3 19.61 -15.24 -10.75
CA LEU A 3 19.06 -15.73 -9.47
C LEU A 3 18.45 -14.59 -8.62
N GLN A 4 19.03 -13.39 -8.71
CA GLN A 4 18.51 -12.19 -8.07
C GLN A 4 17.11 -11.82 -8.57
N LEU A 5 16.87 -11.79 -9.89
CA LEU A 5 15.54 -11.49 -10.45
C LEU A 5 14.46 -12.46 -9.94
N LEU A 6 14.81 -13.75 -9.87
CA LEU A 6 13.89 -14.79 -9.39
C LEU A 6 13.54 -14.58 -7.91
N SER A 7 14.52 -14.18 -7.10
CA SER A 7 14.37 -13.88 -5.67
C SER A 7 13.41 -12.72 -5.41
N TYR A 8 13.31 -11.76 -6.35
CA TYR A 8 12.44 -10.59 -6.22
C TYR A 8 11.01 -10.81 -6.74
N ILE A 9 10.88 -11.62 -7.79
CA ILE A 9 9.60 -11.84 -8.47
C ILE A 9 8.74 -12.87 -7.72
N LEU A 10 9.34 -13.93 -7.18
CA LEU A 10 8.61 -15.00 -6.50
C LEU A 10 7.79 -14.54 -5.28
N PRO A 11 8.33 -13.73 -4.35
CA PRO A 11 7.55 -13.20 -3.23
C PRO A 11 6.41 -12.29 -3.68
N SER A 12 6.62 -11.51 -4.75
CA SER A 12 5.60 -10.60 -5.31
C SER A 12 4.39 -11.39 -5.83
N PHE A 13 4.63 -12.48 -6.57
CA PHE A 13 3.55 -13.36 -7.06
C PHE A 13 2.85 -14.11 -5.93
N LEU A 14 3.58 -14.60 -4.93
CA LEU A 14 2.99 -15.24 -3.77
C LEU A 14 2.05 -14.27 -3.03
N THR A 15 2.51 -13.03 -2.83
CA THR A 15 1.71 -11.96 -2.23
C THR A 15 0.46 -11.67 -3.06
N ALA A 16 0.58 -11.60 -4.39
CA ALA A 16 -0.56 -11.40 -5.28
C ALA A 16 -1.61 -12.51 -5.14
N ILE A 17 -1.19 -13.78 -5.08
CA ILE A 17 -2.08 -14.94 -4.93
C ILE A 17 -2.82 -14.91 -3.58
N ILE A 18 -2.09 -14.66 -2.49
CA ILE A 18 -2.66 -14.55 -1.14
C ILE A 18 -3.68 -13.41 -1.10
N SER A 19 -3.27 -12.22 -1.54
CA SER A 19 -4.11 -11.02 -1.53
C SER A 19 -5.36 -11.20 -2.41
N PHE A 20 -5.23 -11.81 -3.59
CA PHE A 20 -6.35 -12.13 -4.46
C PHE A 20 -7.34 -13.10 -3.78
N THR A 21 -6.83 -14.15 -3.13
CA THR A 21 -7.66 -15.15 -2.46
C THR A 21 -8.42 -14.51 -1.29
N VAL A 22 -7.77 -13.65 -0.51
CA VAL A 22 -8.41 -12.90 0.57
C VAL A 22 -9.45 -11.92 0.01
N ALA A 23 -9.15 -11.20 -1.07
CA ALA A 23 -10.07 -10.28 -1.72
C ALA A 23 -11.35 -11.01 -2.20
N VAL A 24 -11.21 -12.15 -2.87
CA VAL A 24 -12.36 -12.97 -3.32
C VAL A 24 -13.15 -13.53 -2.14
N SER A 25 -12.47 -14.03 -1.11
CA SER A 25 -13.11 -14.63 0.07
C SER A 25 -13.91 -13.61 0.87
N THR A 26 -13.37 -12.40 1.03
CA THR A 26 -14.02 -11.29 1.74
C THR A 26 -15.14 -10.66 0.91
N TRP A 27 -15.00 -10.61 -0.42
CA TRP A 27 -16.07 -10.20 -1.33
C TRP A 27 -17.32 -11.07 -1.20
N ARG A 28 -17.15 -12.39 -1.06
CA ARG A 28 -18.28 -13.32 -0.80
C ARG A 28 -18.98 -13.04 0.53
N ARG A 29 -18.31 -12.36 1.47
CA ARG A 29 -18.83 -11.98 2.80
C ARG A 29 -19.03 -10.46 2.93
N ARG A 30 -19.14 -9.72 1.82
CA ARG A 30 -19.17 -8.24 1.79
C ARG A 30 -20.30 -7.57 2.57
N GLN A 31 -21.33 -8.32 2.98
CA GLN A 31 -22.41 -7.82 3.83
C GLN A 31 -21.96 -7.64 5.30
N ALA A 32 -20.88 -8.29 5.73
CA ALA A 32 -20.33 -8.09 7.06
C ALA A 32 -19.70 -6.70 7.20
N PRO A 33 -19.85 -6.00 8.34
CA PRO A 33 -19.28 -4.68 8.56
C PRO A 33 -17.76 -4.66 8.29
N GLY A 34 -17.32 -3.72 7.45
CA GLY A 34 -15.91 -3.56 7.08
C GLY A 34 -15.38 -4.53 6.00
N ALA A 35 -16.03 -5.67 5.76
CA ALA A 35 -15.51 -6.71 4.87
C ALA A 35 -15.29 -6.23 3.42
N PHE A 36 -16.15 -5.35 2.92
CA PHE A 36 -15.98 -4.73 1.60
C PHE A 36 -14.68 -3.94 1.50
N TYR A 37 -14.39 -3.06 2.47
CA TYR A 37 -13.21 -2.20 2.45
C TYR A 37 -11.92 -3.00 2.60
N PHE A 38 -11.94 -4.03 3.45
CA PHE A 38 -10.81 -4.95 3.58
C PHE A 38 -10.57 -5.73 2.28
N GLY A 39 -11.62 -6.23 1.63
CA GLY A 39 -11.50 -6.91 0.33
C GLY A 39 -10.98 -6.00 -0.77
N ALA A 40 -11.46 -4.74 -0.83
CA ALA A 40 -10.96 -3.73 -1.75
C ALA A 40 -9.48 -3.40 -1.48
N MET A 41 -9.08 -3.30 -0.21
CA MET A 41 -7.69 -3.08 0.18
C MET A 41 -6.80 -4.22 -0.34
N MET A 42 -7.21 -5.47 -0.15
CA MET A 42 -6.48 -6.64 -0.65
C MET A 42 -6.43 -6.71 -2.18
N ALA A 43 -7.46 -6.25 -2.87
CA ALA A 43 -7.42 -6.08 -4.33
C ALA A 43 -6.38 -5.03 -4.74
N CYS A 44 -6.30 -3.88 -4.05
CA CYS A 44 -5.25 -2.88 -4.29
C CYS A 44 -3.85 -3.46 -4.04
N VAL A 45 -3.66 -4.23 -2.97
CA VAL A 45 -2.37 -4.90 -2.68
C VAL A 45 -1.99 -5.86 -3.81
N CYS A 46 -2.93 -6.67 -4.29
CA CYS A 46 -2.70 -7.58 -5.42
C CYS A 46 -2.31 -6.83 -6.70
N ILE A 47 -3.03 -5.77 -7.05
CA ILE A 47 -2.71 -4.97 -8.25
C ILE A 47 -1.35 -4.30 -8.08
N TRP A 48 -1.04 -3.78 -6.89
CA TRP A 48 0.26 -3.18 -6.61
C TRP A 48 1.40 -4.18 -6.77
N THR A 49 1.30 -5.36 -6.16
CA THR A 49 2.37 -6.37 -6.22
C THR A 49 2.58 -6.91 -7.63
N LEU A 50 1.51 -7.10 -8.40
CA LEU A 50 1.59 -7.45 -9.82
C LEU A 50 2.22 -6.34 -10.66
N SER A 51 1.82 -5.09 -10.42
CA SER A 51 2.41 -3.94 -11.12
C SER A 51 3.90 -3.84 -10.87
N HIS A 52 4.34 -4.09 -9.64
CA HIS A 52 5.75 -4.13 -9.28
C HIS A 52 6.51 -5.26 -10.01
N ALA A 53 5.94 -6.47 -10.06
CA ALA A 53 6.53 -7.58 -10.81
C ALA A 53 6.66 -7.25 -12.31
N PHE A 54 5.62 -6.66 -12.91
CA PHE A 54 5.66 -6.27 -14.32
C PHE A 54 6.60 -5.09 -14.61
N ASP A 55 6.77 -4.14 -13.69
CA ASP A 55 7.78 -3.07 -13.80
C ASP A 55 9.20 -3.65 -13.89
N ILE A 56 9.53 -4.62 -13.02
CA ILE A 56 10.82 -5.32 -13.04
C ILE A 56 11.04 -6.07 -14.36
N MET A 57 10.01 -6.73 -14.88
CA MET A 57 10.09 -7.53 -16.11
C MET A 57 10.08 -6.68 -17.40
N SER A 58 9.68 -5.42 -17.32
CA SER A 58 9.54 -4.55 -18.48
C SER A 58 10.89 -3.98 -18.93
N ALA A 59 11.15 -3.97 -20.24
CA ALA A 59 12.37 -3.37 -20.80
C ALA A 59 12.18 -1.91 -21.26
N GLY A 60 10.96 -1.53 -21.67
CA GLY A 60 10.66 -0.19 -22.19
C GLY A 60 10.26 0.81 -21.11
N SER A 61 10.75 2.06 -21.22
CA SER A 61 10.47 3.15 -20.27
C SER A 61 8.97 3.44 -20.13
N LEU A 62 8.23 3.47 -21.24
CA LEU A 62 6.79 3.76 -21.23
C LEU A 62 5.97 2.70 -20.50
N VAL A 63 6.35 1.42 -20.64
CA VAL A 63 5.67 0.31 -19.95
C VAL A 63 5.97 0.32 -18.45
N LYS A 64 7.21 0.66 -18.08
CA LYS A 64 7.60 0.85 -16.67
C LYS A 64 6.83 2.00 -16.01
N ASP A 65 6.74 3.15 -16.67
CA ASP A 65 6.00 4.30 -16.16
C ASP A 65 4.52 3.99 -15.97
N PHE A 66 3.91 3.23 -16.90
CA PHE A 66 2.54 2.76 -16.76
C PHE A 66 2.36 1.93 -15.46
N TRP A 67 3.16 0.88 -15.26
CA TRP A 67 3.06 0.04 -14.07
C TRP A 67 3.35 0.78 -12.78
N LYS A 68 4.29 1.73 -12.79
CA LYS A 68 4.56 2.59 -11.63
C LYS A 68 3.37 3.48 -11.28
N ASN A 69 2.67 4.02 -12.27
CA ASN A 69 1.49 4.85 -12.05
C ASN A 69 0.30 4.03 -11.52
N VAL A 70 0.12 2.79 -12.01
CA VAL A 70 -0.88 1.85 -11.48
C VAL A 70 -0.54 1.49 -10.02
N ALA A 71 0.71 1.14 -9.74
CA ALA A 71 1.19 0.86 -8.39
C ALA A 71 0.92 2.04 -7.45
N HIS A 72 1.25 3.27 -7.87
CA HIS A 72 1.04 4.48 -7.06
C HIS A 72 -0.42 4.71 -6.68
N LEU A 73 -1.36 4.47 -7.61
CA LEU A 73 -2.78 4.57 -7.31
C LEU A 73 -3.19 3.60 -6.21
N CYS A 74 -2.74 2.35 -6.34
CA CYS A 74 -3.04 1.31 -5.36
C CYS A 74 -2.42 1.60 -4.00
N ILE A 75 -1.16 2.03 -3.95
CA ILE A 75 -0.46 2.43 -2.72
C ILE A 75 -1.22 3.57 -2.03
N ALA A 76 -1.61 4.61 -2.76
CA ALA A 76 -2.35 5.75 -2.22
C ALA A 76 -3.76 5.36 -1.73
N SER A 77 -4.33 4.28 -2.26
CA SER A 77 -5.66 3.77 -1.89
C SER A 77 -5.65 2.86 -0.66
N VAL A 78 -4.51 2.28 -0.27
CA VAL A 78 -4.44 1.36 0.88
C VAL A 78 -4.76 2.04 2.22
N PRO A 79 -4.12 3.16 2.62
CA PRO A 79 -4.43 3.85 3.88
C PRO A 79 -5.91 4.24 4.06
N PRO A 80 -6.62 4.77 3.05
CA PRO A 80 -8.01 5.17 3.25
C PRO A 80 -8.93 3.96 3.36
N LEU A 81 -8.66 2.90 2.59
CA LEU A 81 -9.40 1.64 2.71
C LEU A 81 -9.18 0.97 4.07
N TRP A 82 -7.96 1.04 4.61
CA TRP A 82 -7.65 0.59 5.97
C TRP A 82 -8.47 1.35 7.03
N LEU A 83 -8.48 2.69 6.96
CA LEU A 83 -9.24 3.49 7.91
C LEU A 83 -10.76 3.26 7.78
N LEU A 84 -11.27 3.15 6.55
CA LEU A 84 -12.68 2.81 6.30
C LEU A 84 -13.01 1.43 6.88
N PHE A 85 -12.15 0.43 6.66
CA PHE A 85 -12.29 -0.87 7.29
C PHE A 85 -12.40 -0.72 8.82
N ALA A 86 -11.45 -0.05 9.47
CA ALA A 86 -11.46 0.14 10.93
C ALA A 86 -12.73 0.85 11.42
N LEU A 87 -13.19 1.89 10.74
CA LEU A 87 -14.39 2.63 11.11
C LEU A 87 -15.67 1.81 10.95
N TYR A 88 -15.81 1.04 9.87
CA TYR A 88 -16.99 0.21 9.65
C TYR A 88 -16.98 -1.05 10.50
N PHE A 89 -15.81 -1.67 10.70
CA PHE A 89 -15.64 -2.82 11.57
C PHE A 89 -15.96 -2.50 13.03
N THR A 90 -15.70 -1.26 13.47
CA THR A 90 -16.01 -0.78 14.82
C THR A 90 -17.34 -0.02 14.92
N GLU A 91 -18.13 0.02 13.84
CA GLU A 91 -19.42 0.72 13.76
C GLU A 91 -19.35 2.24 14.06
N ARG A 92 -18.19 2.87 13.84
CA ARG A 92 -17.94 4.30 14.08
C ARG A 92 -18.06 5.18 12.85
N ALA A 93 -18.32 4.62 11.67
CA ALA A 93 -18.33 5.35 10.40
C ALA A 93 -19.22 6.60 10.41
N ALA A 94 -20.39 6.55 11.07
CA ALA A 94 -21.32 7.68 11.16
C ALA A 94 -20.70 8.92 11.83
N GLN A 95 -19.81 8.74 12.81
CA GLN A 95 -19.15 9.84 13.51
C GLN A 95 -18.18 10.61 12.60
N TYR A 96 -17.71 9.97 11.53
CA TYR A 96 -16.69 10.51 10.63
C TYR A 96 -17.23 10.76 9.21
N GLN A 97 -18.54 10.70 9.00
CA GLN A 97 -19.17 10.79 7.67
C GLN A 97 -18.71 12.02 6.87
N ARG A 98 -18.59 13.18 7.54
CA ARG A 98 -18.10 14.43 6.93
C ARG A 98 -16.65 14.39 6.46
N TYR A 99 -15.84 13.48 6.99
CA TYR A 99 -14.43 13.34 6.65
C TYR A 99 -14.17 12.25 5.60
N LEU A 100 -15.15 11.39 5.32
CA LEU A 100 -15.00 10.29 4.37
C LEU A 100 -14.68 10.77 2.95
N ILE A 101 -15.17 11.96 2.56
CA ILE A 101 -14.87 12.54 1.26
C ILE A 101 -13.36 12.81 1.07
N PHE A 102 -12.66 13.24 2.13
CA PHE A 102 -11.22 13.50 2.08
C PHE A 102 -10.40 12.21 1.92
N LEU A 103 -10.93 11.07 2.36
CA LEU A 103 -10.29 9.76 2.18
C LEU A 103 -10.24 9.32 0.71
N VAL A 104 -11.12 9.85 -0.14
CA VAL A 104 -11.14 9.53 -1.58
C VAL A 104 -10.53 10.65 -2.40
N VAL A 105 -10.87 11.91 -2.08
CA VAL A 105 -10.45 13.06 -2.89
C VAL A 105 -8.94 13.31 -2.78
N LEU A 106 -8.35 13.25 -1.59
CA LEU A 106 -6.92 13.57 -1.42
C LEU A 106 -5.99 12.55 -2.11
N PRO A 107 -6.20 11.22 -1.99
CA PRO A 107 -5.41 10.25 -2.76
C PRO A 107 -5.52 10.44 -4.28
N LEU A 108 -6.69 10.81 -4.79
CA LEU A 108 -6.87 11.12 -6.22
C LEU A 108 -6.08 12.37 -6.62
N ILE A 109 -6.10 13.42 -5.81
CA ILE A 109 -5.29 14.63 -6.05
C ILE A 109 -3.80 14.27 -6.08
N PHE A 110 -3.32 13.50 -5.08
CA PHE A 110 -1.91 13.08 -5.05
C PHE A 110 -1.54 12.21 -6.25
N TRP A 111 -2.44 11.33 -6.70
CA TRP A 111 -2.21 10.53 -7.89
C TRP A 111 -2.14 11.36 -9.17
N VAL A 112 -3.03 12.35 -9.33
CA VAL A 112 -2.99 13.29 -10.46
C VAL A 112 -1.70 14.12 -10.44
N LEU A 113 -1.26 14.60 -9.26
CA LEU A 113 0.01 15.31 -9.11
C LEU A 113 1.23 14.41 -9.40
N ASN A 114 1.14 13.11 -9.13
CA ASN A 114 2.18 12.17 -9.52
C ASN A 114 2.25 12.00 -11.05
N ILE A 115 1.12 11.88 -11.74
CA ILE A 115 1.08 11.74 -13.21
C ILE A 115 1.53 13.02 -13.91
N THR A 116 1.10 14.17 -13.40
CA THR A 116 1.45 15.49 -13.94
C THR A 116 2.82 16.00 -13.49
N ASN A 117 3.57 15.18 -12.74
CA ASN A 117 4.88 15.53 -12.21
C ASN A 117 5.88 16.07 -13.26
N PRO A 118 5.93 15.59 -14.52
CA PRO A 118 6.85 16.15 -15.53
C PRO A 118 6.72 17.67 -15.75
N TRP A 119 5.61 18.30 -15.36
CA TRP A 119 5.38 19.73 -15.55
C TRP A 119 5.79 20.60 -14.35
N HIS A 120 5.86 20.03 -13.15
CA HIS A 120 6.04 20.81 -11.92
C HIS A 120 7.09 20.25 -10.95
N LEU A 121 7.49 18.98 -11.09
CA LEU A 121 8.53 18.32 -10.28
C LEU A 121 8.30 18.40 -8.76
N LEU A 122 7.03 18.45 -8.33
CA LEU A 122 6.66 18.59 -6.91
C LEU A 122 6.52 17.24 -6.21
N PHE A 123 6.22 16.19 -6.96
CA PHE A 123 6.08 14.83 -6.45
C PHE A 123 7.44 14.11 -6.51
N TRP A 124 8.14 14.22 -7.64
CA TRP A 124 9.51 13.74 -7.83
C TRP A 124 10.39 14.87 -8.35
N VAL A 125 11.50 15.13 -7.66
CA VAL A 125 12.43 16.24 -7.96
C VAL A 125 13.51 15.81 -8.96
N ASP A 126 13.90 14.54 -8.93
CA ASP A 126 14.95 14.02 -9.81
C ASP A 126 14.69 12.53 -10.11
N VAL A 127 15.20 12.05 -11.25
CA VAL A 127 15.11 10.65 -11.66
C VAL A 127 16.51 10.16 -12.03
N GLU A 128 17.12 9.44 -11.11
CA GLU A 128 18.40 8.77 -11.33
C GLU A 128 18.16 7.36 -11.89
N VAL A 129 18.81 7.03 -13.00
CA VAL A 129 18.81 5.67 -13.53
C VAL A 129 19.99 4.94 -12.89
N VAL A 130 19.70 4.11 -11.89
CA VAL A 130 20.69 3.22 -11.29
C VAL A 130 20.72 1.94 -12.11
N GLN A 131 21.85 1.67 -12.75
CA GLN A 131 22.08 0.39 -13.45
C GLN A 131 22.56 -0.65 -12.43
N GLY A 132 21.78 -1.71 -12.25
CA GLY A 132 22.21 -2.93 -11.56
C GLY A 132 22.59 -4.02 -12.56
N ASP A 133 23.17 -5.12 -12.07
CA ASP A 133 23.58 -6.27 -12.89
C ASP A 133 22.38 -6.91 -13.62
N GLY A 134 22.10 -6.43 -14.84
CA GLY A 134 21.06 -6.91 -15.73
C GLY A 134 19.67 -6.28 -15.56
N PHE A 135 19.52 -5.23 -14.75
CA PHE A 135 18.25 -4.49 -14.62
C PHE A 135 18.48 -2.98 -14.40
N GLN A 136 17.55 -2.15 -14.89
CA GLN A 136 17.56 -0.70 -14.66
C GLN A 136 16.50 -0.32 -13.62
N ILE A 137 16.92 0.31 -12.53
CA ILE A 137 16.03 0.90 -11.53
C ILE A 137 15.99 2.41 -11.78
N PHE A 138 14.78 2.96 -11.93
CA PHE A 138 14.60 4.42 -11.87
C PHE A 138 14.38 4.80 -10.41
N TRP A 139 15.44 5.28 -9.78
CA TRP A 139 15.38 5.88 -8.45
C TRP A 139 14.85 7.31 -8.60
N ARG A 140 13.81 7.66 -7.84
CA ARG A 140 13.22 9.00 -7.90
C ARG A 140 13.41 9.72 -6.58
N LYS A 141 13.99 10.91 -6.61
CA LYS A 141 14.17 11.73 -5.42
C LYS A 141 12.80 12.28 -4.97
N PRO A 142 12.34 11.97 -3.74
CA PRO A 142 11.03 12.39 -3.27
C PRO A 142 10.93 13.90 -3.11
N GLY A 143 9.89 14.50 -3.69
CA GLY A 143 9.57 15.92 -3.59
C GLY A 143 8.62 16.26 -2.42
N PRO A 144 8.31 17.55 -2.21
CA PRO A 144 7.45 17.99 -1.11
C PRO A 144 6.05 17.35 -1.11
N VAL A 145 5.44 17.17 -2.29
CA VAL A 145 4.10 16.56 -2.39
C VAL A 145 4.14 15.07 -2.06
N PHE A 146 5.24 14.38 -2.37
CA PHE A 146 5.43 12.99 -1.93
C PHE A 146 5.40 12.88 -0.41
N TRP A 147 6.14 13.74 0.29
CA TRP A 147 6.16 13.75 1.76
C TRP A 147 4.79 14.08 2.37
N LEU A 148 4.03 15.00 1.76
CA LEU A 148 2.66 15.30 2.18
C LEU A 148 1.73 14.09 2.00
N ASN A 149 1.78 13.43 0.85
CA ASN A 149 1.02 12.20 0.60
C ASN A 149 1.39 11.10 1.61
N MET A 150 2.68 10.95 1.90
CA MET A 150 3.19 9.99 2.87
C MET A 150 2.68 10.29 4.29
N ALA A 151 2.81 11.54 4.75
CA ALA A 151 2.32 11.97 6.06
C ALA A 151 0.80 11.76 6.19
N TRP A 152 0.04 12.06 5.13
CA TRP A 152 -1.40 11.84 5.08
C TRP A 152 -1.75 10.35 5.20
N GLY A 153 -1.05 9.47 4.48
CA GLY A 153 -1.20 8.03 4.61
C GLY A 153 -0.93 7.53 6.03
N TYR A 154 0.20 7.92 6.61
CA TYR A 154 0.58 7.57 8.00
C TYR A 154 -0.44 8.03 9.04
N LEU A 155 -1.03 9.22 8.86
CA LEU A 155 -2.08 9.71 9.74
C LEU A 155 -3.31 8.78 9.69
N GLN A 156 -3.75 8.35 8.52
CA GLN A 156 -4.90 7.45 8.38
C GLN A 156 -4.66 6.09 9.01
N ILE A 157 -3.44 5.56 8.86
CA ILE A 157 -3.04 4.29 9.50
C ILE A 157 -3.07 4.41 11.01
N LEU A 158 -2.45 5.47 11.54
CA LEU A 158 -2.41 5.75 12.98
C LEU A 158 -3.83 5.87 13.56
N VAL A 159 -4.71 6.63 12.89
CA VAL A 159 -6.12 6.76 13.31
C VAL A 159 -6.82 5.40 13.29
N GLY A 160 -6.63 4.60 12.23
CA GLY A 160 -7.21 3.26 12.13
C GLY A 160 -6.75 2.33 13.25
N VAL A 161 -5.45 2.35 13.57
CA VAL A 161 -4.86 1.61 14.70
C VAL A 161 -5.48 2.06 16.03
N VAL A 162 -5.56 3.37 16.29
CA VAL A 162 -6.17 3.91 17.52
C VAL A 162 -7.64 3.50 17.65
N VAL A 163 -8.40 3.51 16.55
CA VAL A 163 -9.80 3.07 16.53
C VAL A 163 -9.92 1.59 16.90
N LEU A 164 -9.08 0.73 16.31
CA LEU A 164 -9.08 -0.71 16.61
C LEU A 164 -8.61 -1.02 18.05
N ILE A 165 -7.58 -0.32 18.55
CA ILE A 165 -7.12 -0.47 19.94
C ILE A 165 -8.23 -0.08 20.92
N LYS A 166 -8.94 1.03 20.68
CA LYS A 166 -10.08 1.43 21.52
C LYS A 166 -11.18 0.36 21.52
N GLN A 167 -11.44 -0.28 20.37
CA GLN A 167 -12.39 -1.39 20.31
C GLN A 167 -11.90 -2.63 21.06
N PHE A 168 -10.61 -2.95 20.98
CA PHE A 168 -10.01 -4.11 21.65
C PHE A 168 -10.31 -4.12 23.16
N PHE A 169 -10.15 -2.98 23.84
CA PHE A 169 -10.41 -2.88 25.27
C PHE A 169 -11.89 -3.07 25.65
N GLY A 170 -12.82 -2.73 24.75
CA GLY A 170 -14.27 -2.88 24.98
C GLY A 170 -14.90 -4.18 24.45
N ALA A 171 -14.21 -4.96 23.63
CA ALA A 171 -14.79 -6.09 22.91
C ALA A 171 -14.70 -7.44 23.67
N PRO A 172 -15.65 -8.37 23.46
CA PRO A 172 -15.56 -9.76 23.94
C PRO A 172 -14.34 -10.51 23.35
N ASN A 173 -13.85 -11.54 24.06
CA ASN A 173 -12.60 -12.26 23.73
C ASN A 173 -12.49 -12.79 22.29
N ILE A 174 -13.61 -13.17 21.66
CA ILE A 174 -13.61 -13.69 20.27
C ILE A 174 -13.24 -12.58 19.26
N TYR A 175 -13.74 -11.36 19.47
CA TYR A 175 -13.43 -10.21 18.61
C TYR A 175 -12.02 -9.67 18.83
N ARG A 176 -11.45 -9.85 20.03
CA ARG A 176 -10.08 -9.43 20.37
C ARG A 176 -9.02 -10.14 19.53
N HIS A 177 -9.20 -11.44 19.25
CA HIS A 177 -8.26 -12.20 18.42
C HIS A 177 -8.25 -11.71 16.97
N GLN A 178 -9.42 -11.35 16.41
CA GLN A 178 -9.51 -10.77 15.07
C GLN A 178 -8.82 -9.41 15.00
N ILE A 179 -9.08 -8.53 15.97
CA ILE A 179 -8.43 -7.21 16.06
C ILE A 179 -6.92 -7.35 16.19
N MET A 180 -6.44 -8.26 17.03
CA MET A 180 -5.00 -8.47 17.25
C MET A 180 -4.30 -8.98 15.99
N ALA A 181 -4.89 -9.96 15.28
CA ALA A 181 -4.34 -10.45 14.02
C ALA A 181 -4.22 -9.32 12.98
N THR A 182 -5.26 -8.48 12.87
CA THR A 182 -5.24 -7.32 11.97
C THR A 182 -4.18 -6.28 12.35
N LEU A 183 -4.06 -5.96 13.65
CA LEU A 183 -3.05 -5.00 14.13
C LEU A 183 -1.62 -5.50 13.90
N LEU A 184 -1.36 -6.80 14.11
CA LEU A 184 -0.05 -7.39 13.88
C LEU A 184 0.32 -7.34 12.39
N GLY A 185 -0.59 -7.76 11.50
CA GLY A 185 -0.34 -7.73 10.06
C GLY A 185 -0.02 -6.30 9.57
N VAL A 186 -0.85 -5.33 9.94
CA VAL A 186 -0.62 -3.93 9.57
C VAL A 186 0.69 -3.38 10.12
N SER A 187 1.05 -3.72 11.36
CA SER A 187 2.31 -3.27 11.96
C SER A 187 3.52 -3.82 11.20
N ILE A 188 3.52 -5.11 10.86
CA ILE A 188 4.60 -5.76 10.10
C ILE A 188 4.79 -5.05 8.76
N PHE A 189 3.70 -4.81 8.03
CA PHE A 189 3.73 -4.15 6.74
C PHE A 189 4.26 -2.71 6.81
N TRP A 190 3.72 -1.89 7.71
CA TRP A 190 4.10 -0.47 7.77
C TRP A 190 5.50 -0.25 8.33
N ILE A 191 5.96 -1.12 9.23
CA ILE A 191 7.36 -1.09 9.70
C ILE A 191 8.30 -1.41 8.52
N ALA A 192 7.99 -2.45 7.73
CA ALA A 192 8.78 -2.76 6.54
C ALA A 192 8.79 -1.59 5.53
N LYS A 193 7.64 -0.95 5.29
CA LYS A 193 7.56 0.24 4.41
C LYS A 193 8.37 1.41 4.95
N PHE A 194 8.26 1.69 6.24
CA PHE A 194 9.01 2.78 6.87
C PHE A 194 10.52 2.55 6.72
N LEU A 195 11.02 1.35 7.06
CA LEU A 195 12.44 1.04 6.94
C LEU A 195 12.98 1.21 5.51
N SER A 196 12.22 0.79 4.49
CA SER A 196 12.61 0.99 3.08
C SER A 196 12.66 2.47 2.68
N VAL A 197 11.68 3.30 3.08
CA VAL A 197 11.65 4.74 2.73
C VAL A 197 12.85 5.49 3.30
N TRP A 198 13.31 5.13 4.50
CA TRP A 198 14.45 5.77 5.15
C TRP A 198 15.81 5.23 4.68
N GLY A 199 15.83 4.41 3.64
CA GLY A 199 17.06 3.85 3.07
C GLY A 199 17.77 2.87 3.98
N ILE A 200 17.09 2.36 5.02
CA ILE A 200 17.56 1.25 5.85
C ILE A 200 17.20 -0.05 5.12
N GLU A 201 17.69 -0.17 3.89
CA GLU A 201 17.53 -1.36 3.07
C GLU A 201 18.78 -2.22 3.26
N THR A 202 18.61 -3.52 3.48
CA THR A 202 19.72 -4.48 3.49
C THR A 202 20.36 -4.66 2.10
N ILE A 203 19.67 -4.18 1.05
CA ILE A 203 20.13 -4.16 -0.35
C ILE A 203 19.78 -2.77 -0.93
N PRO A 204 20.76 -1.96 -1.39
CA PRO A 204 20.49 -0.63 -1.91
C PRO A 204 19.53 -0.62 -3.11
N HIS A 205 18.54 0.28 -3.09
CA HIS A 205 17.60 0.59 -4.17
C HIS A 205 16.48 -0.45 -4.40
N PHE A 206 16.12 -1.26 -3.40
CA PHE A 206 15.10 -2.30 -3.53
C PHE A 206 13.95 -2.17 -2.51
N ASP A 207 12.77 -1.78 -3.01
CA ASP A 207 11.55 -1.64 -2.21
C ASP A 207 10.98 -3.03 -1.82
N LEU A 208 11.34 -3.53 -0.63
CA LEU A 208 10.87 -4.81 -0.07
C LEU A 208 9.39 -4.80 0.34
N THR A 209 8.74 -3.64 0.27
CA THR A 209 7.40 -3.41 0.81
C THR A 209 6.33 -4.31 0.19
N PRO A 210 6.29 -4.55 -1.13
CA PRO A 210 5.28 -5.44 -1.72
C PRO A 210 5.36 -6.86 -1.15
N SER A 211 6.57 -7.36 -0.86
CA SER A 211 6.78 -8.71 -0.31
C SER A 211 6.39 -8.83 1.16
N SER A 212 6.46 -7.73 1.92
CA SER A 212 6.08 -7.72 3.34
C SER A 212 4.58 -7.97 3.57
N PHE A 213 3.75 -7.68 2.55
CA PHE A 213 2.31 -7.96 2.61
C PHE A 213 1.96 -9.45 2.66
N ALA A 214 2.81 -10.34 2.14
CA ALA A 214 2.56 -11.78 2.25
C ALA A 214 2.76 -12.32 3.67
N LEU A 215 3.52 -11.62 4.51
CA LEU A 215 3.82 -12.02 5.88
C LEU A 215 2.83 -11.44 6.90
N SER A 216 2.01 -10.47 6.49
CA SER A 216 1.02 -9.74 7.29
C SER A 216 -0.40 -10.24 7.11
#